data_AF-A0A2T7DUN3-F1
#
_entry.id   AF-A0A2T7DUN3-F1
#
_cell.length_a   1.000
_cell.length_b   1.000
_cell.length_c   1.000
_cell.angle_alpha   90.00
_cell.angle_beta   90.00
_cell.angle_gamma   90.00
#
_symmetry.space_group_name_H-M   'P 1'
#
loop_
_entity.id
_entity.type
_entity.pdbx_description
1 polymer ?
#
loop_
_entity_poly.entity_id
_entity_poly.type
_entity_poly.pdbx_seq_one_letter_code
_entity_poly.pdbx_strand_id
1 'polypeptide(L)'
;MRPKSAVGLGFTNTRVMNKCLLAKWIHKIENEVNTILCKLLRRKYLSGKSIFSCKARVASQFWRGLLEIRDCCAMGMIYLLGGGRKARFWWDVWLGDYPFKNRFSNVFQICH
;
A
#
# COMPACT_ATOMS: atom_id res chain seq x y z
N MET A 1 45.29 -21.87 -2.47
CA MET A 1 44.68 -20.71 -1.76
C MET A 1 43.40 -20.32 -2.47
N ARG A 2 42.24 -20.37 -1.81
CA ARG A 2 40.92 -19.97 -2.37
C ARG A 2 40.64 -18.50 -2.00
N PRO A 3 40.02 -17.68 -2.87
CA PRO A 3 39.70 -16.30 -2.52
C PRO A 3 38.51 -16.25 -1.57
N LYS A 4 38.55 -15.35 -0.60
CA LYS A 4 37.52 -15.09 0.40
C LYS A 4 36.33 -14.35 -0.24
N SER A 5 35.32 -15.08 -0.73
CA SER A 5 34.01 -14.53 -1.09
C SER A 5 33.04 -14.63 0.10
N ALA A 6 33.30 -13.86 1.15
CA ALA A 6 32.42 -13.77 2.33
C ALA A 6 31.78 -12.36 2.44
N VAL A 7 31.21 -11.88 1.34
CA VAL A 7 30.49 -10.57 1.26
C VAL A 7 29.03 -10.80 0.85
N GLY A 8 28.38 -11.83 1.40
CA GLY A 8 27.16 -12.38 0.79
C GLY A 8 26.02 -12.80 1.72
N LEU A 9 25.86 -12.21 2.92
CA LEU A 9 24.85 -12.72 3.88
C LEU A 9 23.87 -11.71 4.53
N GLY A 10 23.83 -10.43 4.12
CA GLY A 10 23.01 -9.45 4.87
C GLY A 10 22.35 -8.31 4.09
N PHE A 11 22.90 -7.88 2.95
CA PHE A 11 22.47 -6.61 2.33
C PHE A 11 21.24 -6.74 1.42
N THR A 12 20.97 -7.90 0.85
CA THR A 12 19.79 -8.13 -0.02
C THR A 12 18.48 -8.18 0.77
N ASN A 13 18.49 -8.65 2.03
CA ASN A 13 17.28 -8.75 2.84
C ASN A 13 16.79 -7.38 3.32
N THR A 14 17.69 -6.45 3.64
CA THR A 14 17.32 -5.14 4.20
C THR A 14 16.38 -4.33 3.30
N ARG A 15 16.59 -4.37 1.98
CA ARG A 15 15.71 -3.66 1.04
C ARG A 15 14.31 -4.27 0.99
N VAL A 16 14.22 -5.60 0.99
CA VAL A 16 12.95 -6.34 1.00
C VAL A 16 12.24 -6.13 2.35
N MET A 17 12.96 -6.27 3.45
CA MET A 17 12.46 -6.06 4.80
C MET A 17 11.93 -4.63 4.98
N ASN A 18 12.63 -3.61 4.48
CA ASN A 18 12.14 -2.23 4.49
C ASN A 18 10.84 -2.07 3.71
N LYS A 19 10.71 -2.68 2.52
CA LYS A 19 9.45 -2.67 1.76
C LYS A 19 8.33 -3.35 2.54
N CYS A 20 8.60 -4.50 3.16
CA CYS A 20 7.61 -5.19 4.01
C CYS A 20 7.20 -4.36 5.22
N LEU A 21 8.14 -3.67 5.87
CA LEU A 21 7.86 -2.78 7.00
C LEU A 21 7.00 -1.59 6.57
N LEU A 22 7.33 -0.96 5.43
CA LEU A 22 6.51 0.11 4.86
C LEU A 22 5.11 -0.41 4.49
N ALA A 23 4.97 -1.61 3.95
CA ALA A 23 3.67 -2.22 3.63
C ALA A 23 2.83 -2.46 4.90
N LYS A 24 3.46 -2.95 5.98
CA LYS A 24 2.84 -3.05 7.31
C LYS A 24 2.36 -1.69 7.81
N TRP A 25 3.13 -0.63 7.60
CA TRP A 25 2.72 0.73 7.95
C TRP A 25 1.54 1.22 7.13
N ILE A 26 1.50 0.96 5.82
CA ILE A 26 0.33 1.26 4.97
C ILE A 26 -0.91 0.58 5.52
N HIS A 27 -0.83 -0.72 5.80
CA HIS A 27 -1.94 -1.48 6.38
C HIS A 27 -2.38 -0.90 7.74
N LYS A 28 -1.42 -0.56 8.61
CA LYS A 28 -1.68 0.02 9.92
C LYS A 28 -2.38 1.39 9.83
N ILE A 29 -1.93 2.26 8.93
CA ILE A 29 -2.53 3.59 8.72
C ILE A 29 -3.96 3.48 8.16
N GLU A 30 -4.22 2.49 7.32
CA GLU A 30 -5.54 2.26 6.72
C GLU A 30 -6.51 1.52 7.66
N ASN A 31 -6.07 0.54 8.44
CA ASN A 31 -6.94 -0.32 9.25
C ASN A 31 -6.92 -0.02 10.75
N GLU A 32 -5.79 0.37 11.33
CA GLU A 32 -5.64 0.61 12.78
C GLU A 32 -5.74 2.10 13.13
N VAL A 33 -6.97 2.63 13.09
CA VAL A 33 -7.25 4.06 13.32
C VAL A 33 -7.09 4.50 14.79
N ASN A 34 -6.89 3.55 15.73
CA ASN A 34 -6.99 3.84 17.16
C ASN A 34 -5.69 4.26 17.85
N THR A 35 -4.52 4.04 17.25
CA THR A 35 -3.26 4.47 17.87
C THR A 35 -3.02 5.98 17.68
N ILE A 36 -2.44 6.64 18.70
CA ILE A 36 -2.12 8.09 18.66
C ILE A 36 -1.26 8.44 17.45
N LEU A 37 -0.25 7.61 17.17
CA LEU A 37 0.65 7.83 16.05
C LEU A 37 -0.06 7.73 14.69
N CYS A 38 -0.95 6.75 14.50
CA CYS A 38 -1.76 6.65 13.29
C CYS A 38 -2.70 7.86 13.14
N LYS A 39 -3.32 8.33 14.22
CA LYS A 39 -4.16 9.55 14.20
C LYS A 39 -3.35 10.78 13.80
N LEU A 40 -2.15 10.94 14.36
CA LEU A 40 -1.22 12.04 14.03
C LEU A 40 -0.83 12.00 12.55
N LEU A 41 -0.38 10.84 12.05
CA LEU A 41 0.03 10.66 10.65
C LEU A 41 -1.13 10.92 9.68
N ARG A 42 -2.34 10.40 9.99
CA ARG A 42 -3.55 10.64 9.20
C ARG A 42 -3.91 12.13 9.16
N ARG A 43 -3.82 12.85 10.29
CA ARG A 43 -4.06 14.30 10.32
C ARG A 43 -2.99 15.08 9.55
N LYS A 44 -1.72 14.72 9.72
CA LYS A 44 -0.58 15.43 9.11
C LYS A 44 -0.52 15.28 7.60
N TYR A 45 -0.77 14.07 7.09
CA TYR A 45 -0.53 13.75 5.68
C TYR A 45 -1.77 13.41 4.86
N LEU A 46 -2.82 12.86 5.50
CA LEU A 46 -3.98 12.33 4.80
C LEU A 46 -5.21 13.24 4.89
N SER A 47 -5.25 14.17 5.85
CA SER A 47 -6.42 15.02 6.13
C SER A 47 -7.72 14.21 6.22
N GLY A 48 -7.66 13.01 6.78
CA GLY A 48 -8.80 12.09 6.92
C GLY A 48 -9.06 11.17 5.72
N LYS A 49 -8.35 11.32 4.60
CA LYS A 49 -8.49 10.48 3.40
C LYS A 49 -7.70 9.16 3.50
N SER A 50 -7.90 8.26 2.54
CA SER A 50 -7.05 7.07 2.38
C SER A 50 -5.72 7.45 1.73
N ILE A 51 -4.64 6.76 2.08
CA ILE A 51 -3.32 6.92 1.45
C ILE A 51 -3.34 6.67 -0.06
N PHE A 52 -4.26 5.82 -0.53
CA PHE A 52 -4.50 5.53 -1.94
C PHE A 52 -5.15 6.67 -2.72
N SER A 53 -5.70 7.67 -2.03
CA SER A 53 -6.32 8.86 -2.64
C SER A 53 -5.49 10.13 -2.49
N CYS A 54 -4.33 10.06 -1.82
CA CYS A 54 -3.49 11.22 -1.56
C CYS A 54 -2.47 11.46 -2.68
N LYS A 55 -2.33 12.73 -3.09
CA LYS A 55 -1.29 13.17 -4.01
C LYS A 55 0.04 13.36 -3.27
N ALA A 56 1.16 13.16 -3.98
CA ALA A 56 2.48 13.41 -3.44
C ALA A 56 2.62 14.90 -3.08
N ARG A 57 3.00 15.18 -1.83
CA ARG A 57 3.33 16.52 -1.31
C ARG A 57 4.76 16.48 -0.77
N VAL A 58 5.42 17.64 -0.66
CA VAL A 58 6.70 17.74 0.07
C VAL A 58 6.52 17.13 1.46
N ALA A 59 7.26 16.05 1.73
CA ALA A 59 7.04 15.20 2.90
C ALA A 59 8.34 14.53 3.35
N SER A 60 8.29 13.91 4.54
CA SER A 60 9.43 13.20 5.12
C SER A 60 9.86 12.01 4.25
N GLN A 61 11.10 11.57 4.38
CA GLN A 61 11.62 10.39 3.68
C GLN A 61 10.76 9.14 3.95
N PHE A 62 10.28 9.00 5.18
CA PHE A 62 9.30 7.97 5.54
C PHE A 62 8.03 8.04 4.70
N TRP A 63 7.42 9.23 4.57
CA TRP A 63 6.20 9.41 3.79
C TRP A 63 6.43 9.16 2.29
N ARG A 64 7.59 9.59 1.77
CA ARG A 64 7.98 9.30 0.39
C ARG A 64 8.11 7.79 0.14
N GLY A 65 8.74 7.06 1.06
CA GLY A 65 8.84 5.61 0.99
C GLY A 65 7.47 4.91 1.00
N LEU A 66 6.54 5.39 1.84
CA LEU A 66 5.16 4.88 1.83
C LEU A 66 4.47 5.11 0.48
N LEU A 67 4.60 6.30 -0.11
CA LEU A 67 4.01 6.61 -1.41
C LEU A 67 4.66 5.81 -2.55
N GLU A 68 5.97 5.54 -2.48
CA GLU A 68 6.71 4.75 -3.48
C GLU A 68 6.18 3.32 -3.58
N ILE A 69 5.91 2.67 -2.45
CA ILE A 69 5.44 1.28 -2.44
C ILE A 69 3.91 1.16 -2.42
N ARG A 70 3.19 2.28 -2.34
CA ARG A 70 1.74 2.33 -2.20
C ARG A 70 1.03 1.58 -3.32
N ASP A 71 1.42 1.86 -4.55
CA ASP A 71 0.72 1.31 -5.71
C ASP A 71 0.99 -0.20 -5.83
N CYS A 72 2.21 -0.64 -5.51
CA CYS A 72 2.53 -2.07 -5.37
C CYS A 72 1.72 -2.76 -4.26
N CYS A 73 1.52 -2.08 -3.12
CA CYS A 73 0.67 -2.62 -2.05
C CYS A 73 -0.80 -2.67 -2.47
N ALA A 74 -1.31 -1.67 -3.20
CA ALA A 74 -2.68 -1.70 -3.70
C ALA A 74 -2.95 -2.89 -4.64
N MET A 75 -1.97 -3.26 -5.47
CA MET A 75 -2.08 -4.43 -6.34
C MET A 75 -2.04 -5.76 -5.57
N GLY A 76 -1.21 -5.86 -4.52
CA GLY A 76 -1.03 -7.09 -3.74
C GLY A 76 -1.97 -7.26 -2.54
N MET A 77 -2.67 -6.19 -2.11
CA MET A 77 -3.65 -6.28 -1.02
C MET A 77 -4.98 -6.80 -1.55
N ILE A 78 -5.18 -8.10 -1.39
CA ILE A 78 -6.51 -8.71 -1.50
C ILE A 78 -7.33 -8.19 -0.31
N TYR A 79 -8.32 -7.34 -0.57
CA TYR A 79 -9.28 -6.89 0.44
C TYR A 79 -10.17 -8.07 0.83
N LEU A 80 -9.71 -8.91 1.77
CA LEU A 80 -10.56 -9.86 2.48
C LEU A 80 -11.53 -9.05 3.34
N LEU A 81 -12.73 -8.86 2.79
CA LEU A 81 -13.82 -8.04 3.31
C LEU A 81 -14.12 -8.30 4.79
N GLY A 82 -13.61 -7.42 5.66
CA GLY A 82 -14.15 -7.16 6.98
C GLY A 82 -14.89 -5.81 7.00
N GLY A 83 -16.05 -5.73 6.34
CA GLY A 83 -16.92 -4.55 6.33
C GLY A 83 -16.66 -3.57 5.17
N GLY A 84 -17.46 -3.67 4.11
CA GLY A 84 -17.31 -3.01 2.80
C GLY A 84 -17.38 -1.47 2.74
N ARG A 85 -17.05 -0.74 3.81
CA ARG A 85 -17.06 0.74 3.83
C ARG A 85 -15.86 1.41 3.15
N LYS A 86 -14.80 0.65 2.83
CA LYS A 86 -13.57 1.19 2.20
C LYS A 86 -13.23 0.56 0.84
N ALA A 87 -14.04 -0.39 0.38
CA ALA A 87 -13.76 -1.10 -0.87
C ALA A 87 -14.21 -0.26 -2.07
N ARG A 88 -13.32 -0.04 -3.04
CA ARG A 88 -13.63 0.58 -4.32
C ARG A 88 -13.96 -0.51 -5.32
N PHE A 89 -15.25 -0.85 -5.39
CA PHE A 89 -15.78 -1.95 -6.19
C PHE A 89 -15.16 -2.10 -7.59
N TRP A 90 -15.05 -1.02 -8.35
CA TRP A 90 -14.53 -1.10 -9.71
C TRP A 90 -12.99 -1.12 -9.81
N TRP A 91 -12.31 -0.55 -8.83
CA TRP A 91 -10.89 -0.21 -8.92
C TRP A 91 -10.00 -1.17 -8.14
N ASP A 92 -10.56 -1.88 -7.17
CA ASP A 92 -9.83 -2.85 -6.36
C ASP A 92 -9.91 -4.26 -7.01
N VAL A 93 -8.89 -5.08 -6.77
CA VAL A 93 -8.83 -6.47 -7.25
C VAL A 93 -9.59 -7.35 -6.26
N TRP A 94 -10.74 -7.85 -6.70
CA TRP A 94 -11.61 -8.72 -5.90
C TRP A 94 -11.30 -10.21 -6.09
N LEU A 95 -11.07 -10.63 -7.35
CA LEU A 95 -10.92 -12.02 -7.77
C LEU A 95 -10.00 -12.10 -8.99
N GLY A 96 -8.85 -12.78 -8.85
CA GLY A 96 -7.83 -12.93 -9.89
C GLY A 96 -6.76 -11.83 -9.82
N ASP A 97 -6.17 -11.49 -10.97
CA ASP A 97 -4.99 -10.59 -11.04
C ASP A 97 -5.32 -9.13 -11.41
N TYR A 98 -6.58 -8.81 -11.77
CA TYR A 98 -6.96 -7.49 -12.30
C TYR A 98 -8.29 -6.96 -11.73
N PRO A 99 -8.45 -5.61 -11.64
CA PRO A 99 -9.67 -5.00 -11.12
C PRO A 99 -10.90 -5.26 -11.99
N PHE A 100 -12.09 -5.21 -11.39
CA PHE A 100 -13.35 -5.49 -12.10
C PHE A 100 -13.65 -4.51 -13.24
N LYS A 101 -13.20 -3.25 -13.18
CA LYS A 101 -13.34 -2.33 -14.33
C LYS A 101 -12.64 -2.86 -15.60
N ASN A 102 -11.55 -3.62 -15.45
CA ASN A 102 -10.82 -4.18 -16.59
C ASN A 102 -11.52 -5.44 -17.11
N ARG A 103 -12.09 -6.24 -16.20
CA ARG A 103 -12.78 -7.49 -16.54
C ARG A 103 -14.17 -7.27 -17.13
N PHE A 104 -14.89 -6.29 -16.59
CA PHE A 104 -16.28 -6.00 -16.89
C PHE A 104 -16.42 -4.55 -17.37
N SER A 105 -15.62 -4.16 -18.37
CA SER A 105 -15.55 -2.77 -18.87
C SER A 105 -16.90 -2.26 -19.38
N ASN A 106 -17.66 -3.12 -20.04
CA ASN A 106 -19.00 -2.86 -20.54
C ASN A 106 -20.01 -2.59 -19.40
N VAL A 107 -19.89 -3.26 -18.25
CA VAL A 107 -20.74 -2.97 -17.09
C VAL A 107 -20.27 -1.69 -16.38
N PHE A 108 -18.95 -1.49 -16.31
CA PHE A 108 -18.36 -0.27 -15.74
C PHE A 108 -18.84 1.01 -16.46
N GLN A 109 -18.93 1.00 -17.80
CA GLN A 109 -19.42 2.13 -18.60
C GLN A 109 -20.91 2.45 -18.43
N ILE A 110 -21.69 1.54 -17.84
CA ILE A 110 -23.11 1.80 -17.55
C ILE A 110 -23.25 2.45 -16.17
N CYS A 111 -22.32 2.16 -15.26
CA CYS A 111 -22.34 2.66 -13.88
C CYS A 111 -21.58 3.99 -13.71
N HIS A 112 -20.94 4.51 -14.75
CA HIS A 112 -20.12 5.73 -14.78
C HIS A 112 -20.28 6.47 -16.11
#